data_AF-A0A8J7M2C0-F1
#
_entry.id   AF-A0A8J7M2C0-F1
#
_cell.length_a   1.000
_cell.length_b   1.000
_cell.length_c   1.000
_cell.angle_alpha   90.00
_cell.angle_beta   90.00
_cell.angle_gamma   90.00
#
_symmetry.space_group_name_H-M   'P 1'
#
loop_
_entity.id
_entity.type
_entity.pdbx_description
1 polymer ?
#
loop_
_entity_poly.entity_id
_entity_poly.type
_entity_poly.pdbx_seq_one_letter_code
_entity_poly.pdbx_strand_id
1 'polypeptide(L)'
;MIRINLLPLRASKKKETVRQQISILVLSVVGVLVVAGALYFLTVTKIATAKQQIDSDENELKALKSKIGAIDNLKKLQAEVKKKLDVLNQLRKEKIGPANRLAALSDAVPEKLWLTRYTENGPNVTVSGMAFSEDLIAQFMRNLQNSGAFSNVELQVSEQAEFGGVKGKKFDLSFVIATKKPDTNGKPEGAGKPEGNAGKP
;
A
#
# COMPACT_ATOMS: atom_id res chain seq x y z
N MET A 1 -114.41 -53.55 -0.58
CA MET A 1 -113.65 -52.36 -0.10
C MET A 1 -112.21 -52.52 -0.53
N ILE A 2 -111.66 -51.57 -1.28
CA ILE A 2 -110.33 -51.67 -1.89
C ILE A 2 -109.27 -51.12 -0.90
N ARG A 3 -108.24 -51.92 -0.61
CA ARG A 3 -107.06 -51.47 0.16
C ARG A 3 -105.96 -51.08 -0.84
N ILE A 4 -105.69 -49.79 -0.99
CA ILE A 4 -104.56 -49.28 -1.76
C ILE A 4 -103.35 -49.19 -0.83
N ASN A 5 -102.28 -49.87 -1.22
CA ASN A 5 -100.99 -49.83 -0.55
C ASN A 5 -100.22 -48.58 -1.01
N LEU A 6 -100.26 -47.52 -0.21
CA LEU A 6 -99.47 -46.30 -0.42
C LEU A 6 -98.08 -46.49 0.19
N LEU A 7 -97.25 -47.35 -0.41
CA LEU A 7 -95.82 -47.27 -0.15
C LEU A 7 -95.32 -45.91 -0.66
N PRO A 8 -94.72 -45.06 0.19
CA PRO A 8 -94.23 -43.77 -0.24
C PRO A 8 -92.94 -43.98 -1.04
N LEU A 9 -93.08 -44.32 -2.32
CA LEU A 9 -91.98 -44.49 -3.28
C LEU A 9 -91.09 -43.23 -3.38
N ARG A 10 -91.58 -42.08 -2.90
CA ARG A 10 -90.87 -40.80 -2.82
C ARG A 10 -89.90 -40.72 -1.63
N ALA A 11 -90.14 -41.45 -0.53
CA ALA A 11 -89.28 -41.39 0.65
C ALA A 11 -87.95 -42.14 0.45
N SER A 12 -87.98 -43.28 -0.25
CA SER A 12 -86.76 -44.04 -0.55
C SER A 12 -85.86 -43.31 -1.56
N LYS A 13 -86.44 -42.67 -2.58
CA LYS A 13 -85.69 -41.84 -3.54
C LYS A 13 -85.02 -40.62 -2.87
N LYS A 14 -85.70 -39.98 -1.89
CA LYS A 14 -85.10 -38.88 -1.12
C LYS A 14 -83.92 -39.33 -0.25
N LYS A 15 -83.96 -40.55 0.34
CA LYS A 15 -82.85 -41.10 1.12
C LYS A 15 -81.63 -41.38 0.24
N GLU A 16 -81.83 -41.86 -0.98
CA GLU A 16 -80.75 -42.13 -1.92
C GLU A 16 -80.08 -40.83 -2.39
N THR A 17 -80.86 -39.81 -2.76
CA THR A 17 -80.32 -38.48 -3.11
C THR A 17 -79.60 -37.81 -1.94
N VAL A 18 -80.11 -37.95 -0.71
CA VAL A 18 -79.45 -37.40 0.49
C VAL A 18 -78.15 -38.15 0.79
N ARG A 19 -78.13 -39.48 0.65
CA ARG A 19 -76.90 -40.28 0.83
C ARG A 19 -75.84 -39.92 -0.22
N GLN A 20 -76.27 -39.72 -1.47
CA GLN A 20 -75.39 -39.28 -2.56
C GLN A 20 -74.84 -37.87 -2.29
N GLN A 21 -75.68 -36.91 -1.89
CA GLN A 21 -75.26 -35.56 -1.51
C GLN A 21 -74.25 -35.56 -0.34
N ILE A 22 -74.50 -36.35 0.70
CA ILE A 22 -73.56 -36.49 1.84
C ILE A 22 -72.24 -37.11 1.37
N SER A 23 -72.26 -38.13 0.52
CA SER A 23 -71.03 -38.75 0.00
C SER A 23 -70.19 -37.78 -0.83
N ILE A 24 -70.84 -36.94 -1.65
CA ILE A 24 -70.17 -35.90 -2.46
C ILE A 24 -69.59 -34.81 -1.55
N LEU A 25 -70.32 -34.41 -0.50
CA LEU A 25 -69.85 -33.42 0.46
C LEU A 25 -68.62 -33.92 1.22
N VAL A 26 -68.65 -35.16 1.73
CA VAL A 26 -67.50 -35.77 2.40
C VAL A 26 -66.30 -35.88 1.46
N LEU A 27 -66.51 -36.34 0.21
CA LEU A 27 -65.44 -36.43 -0.78
C LEU A 27 -64.82 -35.06 -1.08
N SER A 28 -65.65 -34.01 -1.20
CA SER A 28 -65.20 -32.63 -1.40
C SER A 28 -64.36 -32.12 -0.24
N VAL A 29 -64.81 -32.32 1.00
CA VAL A 29 -64.07 -31.92 2.20
C VAL A 29 -62.72 -32.65 2.31
N VAL A 30 -62.72 -33.97 2.06
CA VAL A 30 -61.48 -34.75 2.03
C VAL A 30 -60.53 -34.25 0.94
N GLY A 31 -61.06 -33.95 -0.26
CA GLY A 31 -60.28 -33.39 -1.36
C GLY A 31 -59.61 -32.07 -0.99
N VAL A 32 -60.33 -31.15 -0.36
CA VAL A 32 -59.79 -29.87 0.11
C VAL A 32 -58.70 -30.08 1.17
N LEU A 33 -58.90 -30.98 2.12
CA LEU A 33 -57.90 -31.29 3.16
C LEU A 33 -56.62 -31.90 2.58
N VAL A 34 -56.73 -32.77 1.57
CA VAL A 34 -55.57 -33.35 0.88
C VAL A 34 -54.79 -32.27 0.15
N VAL A 35 -55.47 -31.37 -0.57
CA VAL A 35 -54.82 -30.26 -1.28
C VAL A 35 -54.16 -29.30 -0.29
N ALA A 36 -54.83 -28.94 0.80
CA ALA A 36 -54.27 -28.07 1.84
C ALA A 36 -53.05 -28.71 2.52
N GLY A 37 -53.11 -30.01 2.84
CA GLY A 37 -52.00 -30.77 3.41
C GLY A 37 -50.81 -30.85 2.46
N ALA A 38 -51.05 -31.09 1.17
CA ALA A 38 -50.00 -31.12 0.15
C ALA A 38 -49.31 -29.75 0.01
N LEU A 39 -50.09 -28.66 -0.04
CA LEU A 39 -49.54 -27.30 -0.10
C LEU A 39 -48.72 -26.96 1.16
N TYR A 40 -49.21 -27.34 2.34
CA TYR A 40 -48.49 -27.14 3.60
C TYR A 40 -47.18 -27.92 3.64
N PHE A 41 -47.18 -29.18 3.18
CA PHE A 41 -45.98 -29.98 3.11
C PHE A 41 -44.94 -29.35 2.17
N LEU A 42 -45.36 -28.90 0.99
CA LEU A 42 -44.48 -28.22 0.04
C LEU A 42 -43.89 -26.90 0.58
N THR A 43 -44.66 -26.12 1.34
CA THR A 43 -44.14 -24.88 1.94
C THR A 43 -43.18 -25.17 3.08
N VAL A 44 -43.47 -26.15 3.93
CA VAL A 44 -42.57 -26.57 5.01
C VAL A 44 -41.25 -27.09 4.45
N THR A 45 -41.27 -27.92 3.41
CA THR A 45 -40.03 -28.43 2.80
C THR A 45 -39.21 -27.29 2.19
N LYS A 46 -39.85 -26.32 1.52
CA LYS A 46 -39.14 -25.15 0.97
C LYS A 46 -38.49 -24.30 2.05
N ILE A 47 -39.19 -24.07 3.16
CA ILE A 47 -38.66 -23.32 4.30
C ILE A 47 -37.48 -24.07 4.94
N ALA A 48 -37.60 -25.39 5.10
CA ALA A 48 -36.52 -26.21 5.65
C ALA A 48 -35.26 -26.16 4.77
N THR A 49 -35.40 -26.32 3.45
CA THR A 49 -34.28 -26.22 2.51
C THR A 49 -33.65 -24.82 2.51
N ALA A 50 -34.47 -23.77 2.50
CA ALA A 50 -33.98 -22.39 2.55
C ALA A 50 -33.22 -22.11 3.86
N LYS A 51 -33.73 -22.59 4.99
CA LYS A 51 -33.06 -22.44 6.29
C LYS A 51 -31.73 -23.20 6.33
N GLN A 52 -31.69 -24.40 5.79
CA GLN A 52 -30.46 -25.19 5.70
C GLN A 52 -29.39 -24.52 4.83
N GLN A 53 -29.79 -23.85 3.74
CA GLN A 53 -28.88 -23.05 2.91
C GLN A 53 -28.33 -21.83 3.67
N ILE A 54 -29.19 -21.12 4.41
CA ILE A 54 -28.74 -19.99 5.24
C ILE A 54 -27.74 -20.46 6.31
N ASP A 55 -28.03 -21.58 6.98
CA ASP A 55 -27.14 -22.13 8.00
C ASP A 55 -25.79 -22.60 7.39
N SER A 56 -25.77 -23.15 6.17
CA SER A 56 -24.51 -23.48 5.49
C SER A 56 -23.73 -22.24 5.10
N ASP A 57 -24.39 -21.22 4.55
CA ASP A 57 -23.77 -19.97 4.11
C ASP A 57 -23.19 -19.20 5.31
N GLU A 58 -23.88 -19.17 6.46
CA GLU A 58 -23.36 -18.57 7.69
C GLU A 58 -22.11 -19.28 8.22
N ASN A 59 -22.08 -20.62 8.14
CA ASN A 59 -20.92 -21.41 8.54
C ASN A 59 -19.70 -21.15 7.64
N GLU A 60 -19.92 -21.07 6.32
CA GLU A 60 -18.87 -20.68 5.37
C GLU A 60 -18.39 -19.25 5.63
N LEU A 61 -19.32 -18.31 5.88
CA LEU A 61 -18.99 -16.93 6.22
C LEU A 61 -18.15 -16.84 7.50
N LYS A 62 -18.48 -17.64 8.52
CA LYS A 62 -17.72 -17.70 9.78
C LYS A 62 -16.31 -18.27 9.57
N ALA A 63 -16.18 -19.32 8.76
CA ALA A 63 -14.87 -19.87 8.39
C ALA A 63 -14.02 -18.86 7.60
N LEU A 64 -14.62 -18.14 6.65
CA LEU A 64 -13.97 -17.06 5.91
C LEU A 64 -13.56 -15.89 6.81
N LYS A 65 -14.43 -15.45 7.74
CA LYS A 65 -14.11 -14.39 8.71
C LYS A 65 -12.91 -14.79 9.60
N SER A 66 -12.83 -16.05 10.01
CA SER A 66 -11.66 -16.54 10.76
C SER A 66 -10.37 -16.46 9.94
N LYS A 67 -10.44 -16.76 8.64
CA LYS A 67 -9.29 -16.60 7.72
C LYS A 67 -8.94 -15.12 7.52
N ILE A 68 -9.93 -14.23 7.39
CA ILE A 68 -9.72 -12.77 7.32
C ILE A 68 -9.04 -12.25 8.59
N GLY A 69 -9.46 -12.69 9.77
CA GLY A 69 -8.85 -12.27 11.05
C GLY A 69 -7.38 -12.67 11.14
N ALA A 70 -7.02 -13.84 10.61
CA ALA A 70 -5.63 -14.27 10.49
C ALA A 70 -4.83 -13.35 9.53
N ILE A 71 -5.43 -12.94 8.42
CA ILE A 71 -4.80 -12.02 7.46
C ILE A 71 -4.56 -10.63 8.07
N ASP A 72 -5.50 -10.10 8.86
CA ASP A 72 -5.31 -8.80 9.53
C ASP A 72 -4.21 -8.84 10.60
N ASN A 73 -4.11 -9.95 11.34
CA ASN A 73 -2.99 -10.16 12.26
C ASN A 73 -1.65 -10.21 11.51
N LEU A 74 -1.59 -10.91 10.37
CA LEU A 74 -0.40 -10.95 9.53
C LEU A 74 -0.03 -9.57 8.96
N LYS A 75 -1.02 -8.77 8.52
CA LYS A 75 -0.79 -7.39 8.07
C LYS A 75 -0.26 -6.50 9.20
N LYS A 76 -0.78 -6.64 10.41
CA LYS A 76 -0.29 -5.90 11.59
C LYS A 76 1.16 -6.26 11.91
N LEU A 77 1.48 -7.56 11.95
CA LEU A 77 2.85 -8.06 12.13
C LEU A 77 3.80 -7.53 11.05
N GLN A 78 3.38 -7.56 9.78
CA GLN A 78 4.17 -7.03 8.67
C GLN A 78 4.41 -5.51 8.81
N ALA A 79 3.39 -4.75 9.20
CA ALA A 79 3.50 -3.31 9.42
C ALA A 79 4.47 -2.99 10.58
N GLU A 80 4.41 -3.75 11.67
CA GLU A 80 5.30 -3.57 12.82
C GLU A 80 6.76 -3.88 12.46
N VAL A 81 7.00 -5.00 11.76
CA VAL A 81 8.34 -5.36 11.28
C VAL A 81 8.87 -4.32 10.30
N LYS A 82 8.04 -3.84 9.37
CA LYS A 82 8.42 -2.78 8.42
C LYS A 82 8.80 -1.48 9.15
N LYS A 83 8.05 -1.10 10.19
CA LYS A 83 8.36 0.06 11.02
C LYS A 83 9.70 -0.10 11.76
N LYS A 84 9.97 -1.29 12.32
CA LYS A 84 11.26 -1.61 12.96
C LYS A 84 12.42 -1.54 11.97
N LEU A 85 12.24 -2.07 10.76
CA LEU A 85 13.25 -2.00 9.69
C LEU A 85 13.51 -0.57 9.25
N ASP A 86 12.47 0.26 9.12
CA ASP A 86 12.61 1.65 8.72
C ASP A 86 13.39 2.48 9.76
N VAL A 87 13.03 2.33 11.04
CA VAL A 87 13.77 2.94 12.16
C VAL A 87 15.23 2.47 12.17
N LEU A 88 15.47 1.18 11.97
CA LEU A 88 16.83 0.64 11.94
C LEU A 88 17.65 1.19 10.76
N ASN A 89 17.03 1.32 9.59
CA ASN A 89 17.67 1.88 8.41
C ASN A 89 17.97 3.38 8.58
N GLN A 90 17.04 4.13 9.17
CA GLN A 90 17.26 5.53 9.51
C GLN A 90 18.43 5.67 10.49
N LEU A 91 18.45 4.87 11.56
CA LEU A 91 19.52 4.90 12.55
C LEU A 91 20.88 4.46 11.97
N ARG A 92 20.89 3.48 11.05
CA ARG A 92 22.11 3.10 10.32
C ARG A 92 22.60 4.19 9.38
N LYS A 93 21.71 4.88 8.67
CA LYS A 93 22.09 6.03 7.82
C LYS A 93 22.67 7.17 8.67
N GLU A 94 22.06 7.46 9.82
CA GLU A 94 22.55 8.47 10.77
C GLU A 94 23.92 8.11 11.35
N LYS A 95 24.21 6.82 11.61
CA LYS A 95 25.51 6.38 12.15
C LYS A 95 26.61 6.19 11.10
N ILE A 96 26.31 5.57 9.97
CA ILE A 96 27.33 5.16 8.97
C ILE A 96 27.60 6.27 7.96
N GLY A 97 26.60 7.11 7.65
CA GLY A 97 26.74 8.22 6.70
C GLY A 97 27.87 9.19 7.06
N PRO A 98 27.89 9.77 8.28
CA PRO A 98 28.92 10.73 8.68
C PRO A 98 30.32 10.12 8.75
N ALA A 99 30.44 8.88 9.25
CA ALA A 99 31.73 8.20 9.35
C ALA A 99 32.40 8.00 7.98
N ASN A 100 31.62 7.57 6.97
CA ASN A 100 32.14 7.37 5.63
C ASN A 100 32.49 8.70 4.94
N ARG A 101 31.73 9.77 5.19
CA ARG A 101 32.06 11.12 4.69
C ARG A 101 33.33 11.67 5.31
N LEU A 102 33.54 11.44 6.61
CA LEU A 102 34.75 11.89 7.30
C LEU A 102 35.98 11.12 6.82
N ALA A 103 35.85 9.82 6.52
CA ALA A 103 36.91 9.04 5.89
C ALA A 103 37.26 9.58 4.50
N ALA A 104 36.26 9.83 3.64
CA ALA A 104 36.48 10.43 2.31
C ALA A 104 37.09 11.84 2.38
N LEU A 105 36.73 12.63 3.40
CA LEU A 105 37.35 13.93 3.64
C LEU A 105 38.83 13.79 4.03
N SER A 106 39.14 12.85 4.93
CA SER A 106 40.51 12.56 5.35
C SER A 106 41.39 12.13 4.18
N ASP A 107 40.87 11.31 3.27
CA ASP A 107 41.60 10.87 2.07
C ASP A 107 41.84 12.00 1.06
N ALA A 108 41.01 13.04 1.07
CA ALA A 108 41.15 14.17 0.15
C ALA A 108 42.18 15.22 0.61
N VAL A 109 42.56 15.24 1.90
CA VAL A 109 43.47 16.23 2.50
C VAL A 109 44.93 16.02 2.03
N PRO A 110 45.55 17.01 1.37
CA PRO A 110 46.96 16.94 0.96
C PRO A 110 47.94 17.03 2.14
N GLU A 111 49.19 16.59 1.93
CA GLU A 111 50.26 16.83 2.91
C GLU A 111 50.45 18.33 3.16
N LYS A 112 50.64 18.73 4.42
CA LYS A 112 50.81 20.13 4.86
C LYS A 112 49.54 20.98 4.73
N LEU A 113 48.36 20.36 4.82
CA LEU A 113 47.10 21.05 5.07
C LEU A 113 46.46 20.41 6.29
N TRP A 114 45.90 21.22 7.19
CA TRP A 114 45.16 20.71 8.34
C TRP A 114 43.83 21.43 8.50
N LEU A 115 42.86 20.68 9.03
CA LEU A 115 41.51 21.17 9.26
C LEU A 115 41.37 21.56 10.73
N THR A 116 40.75 22.71 10.98
CA THR A 116 40.52 23.25 12.32
C THR A 116 39.06 23.10 12.73
N ARG A 117 38.14 23.18 11.76
CA ARG A 117 36.69 23.07 12.00
C ARG A 117 36.01 22.33 10.86
N TYR A 118 35.09 21.44 11.23
CA TYR A 118 34.17 20.76 10.33
C TYR A 118 32.75 20.95 10.86
N THR A 119 31.86 21.49 10.03
CA THR A 119 30.45 21.70 10.37
C THR A 119 29.58 21.13 9.25
N GLU A 120 28.68 20.22 9.60
CA GLU A 120 27.70 19.66 8.67
C GLU A 120 26.30 20.18 9.03
N ASN A 121 25.65 20.85 8.09
CA ASN A 121 24.28 21.36 8.20
C ASN A 121 23.42 20.72 7.10
N GLY A 122 22.98 19.49 7.33
CA GLY A 122 22.20 18.72 6.35
C GLY A 122 23.03 18.44 5.08
N PRO A 123 22.64 18.97 3.91
CA PRO A 123 23.39 18.75 2.67
C PRO A 123 24.62 19.66 2.53
N ASN A 124 24.72 20.75 3.30
CA ASN A 124 25.81 21.72 3.21
C ASN A 124 26.88 21.42 4.26
N VAL A 125 28.14 21.39 3.84
CA VAL A 125 29.29 21.18 4.69
C VAL A 125 30.21 22.39 4.60
N THR A 126 30.64 22.89 5.75
CA THR A 126 31.62 23.97 5.86
C THR A 126 32.86 23.46 6.58
N VAL A 127 34.03 23.69 5.99
CA VAL A 127 35.32 23.27 6.53
C VAL A 127 36.24 24.48 6.60
N SER A 128 36.81 24.68 7.79
CA SER A 128 37.83 25.70 8.02
C SER A 128 39.15 25.00 8.29
N GLY A 129 40.23 25.51 7.70
CA GLY A 129 41.55 24.93 7.89
C GLY A 129 42.66 25.94 7.64
N MET A 130 43.88 25.43 7.66
CA MET A 130 45.09 26.18 7.32
C MET A 130 45.94 25.36 6.36
N ALA A 131 46.57 26.07 5.42
CA ALA A 131 47.46 25.51 4.42
C ALA A 131 48.75 26.34 4.35
N PHE A 132 49.87 25.69 4.01
CA PHE A 132 51.13 26.41 3.82
C PHE A 132 51.19 27.22 2.51
N SER A 133 50.39 26.87 1.49
CA SER A 133 50.33 27.59 0.20
C SER A 133 48.91 27.58 -0.38
N GLU A 134 48.61 28.54 -1.25
CA GLU A 134 47.36 28.58 -2.03
C GLU A 134 47.23 27.41 -3.00
N ASP A 135 48.35 26.91 -3.53
CA ASP A 135 48.35 25.73 -4.41
C ASP A 135 47.77 24.49 -3.71
N LEU A 136 48.04 24.35 -2.41
CA LEU A 136 47.52 23.24 -1.60
C LEU A 136 46.00 23.37 -1.40
N ILE A 137 45.48 24.59 -1.28
CA ILE A 137 44.04 24.85 -1.20
C ILE A 137 43.39 24.46 -2.54
N ALA A 138 43.97 24.87 -3.66
CA ALA A 138 43.47 24.51 -4.99
C ALA A 138 43.53 22.99 -5.25
N GLN A 139 44.59 22.32 -4.80
CA GLN A 139 44.72 20.87 -4.88
C GLN A 139 43.67 20.16 -4.02
N PHE A 140 43.42 20.64 -2.81
CA PHE A 140 42.37 20.11 -1.94
C PHE A 140 40.98 20.26 -2.56
N MET A 141 40.67 21.42 -3.16
CA MET A 141 39.40 21.62 -3.88
C MET A 141 39.22 20.62 -5.03
N ARG A 142 40.29 20.34 -5.80
CA ARG A 142 40.27 19.34 -6.88
C ARG A 142 40.11 17.92 -6.34
N ASN A 143 40.79 17.56 -5.27
CA ASN A 143 40.66 16.25 -4.63
C ASN A 143 39.24 16.01 -4.13
N LEU A 144 38.62 17.02 -3.51
CA LEU A 144 37.22 16.96 -3.08
C LEU A 144 36.26 16.76 -4.25
N GLN A 145 36.45 17.48 -5.36
CA GLN A 145 35.64 17.31 -6.57
C GLN A 145 35.83 15.91 -7.21
N ASN A 146 37.06 15.38 -7.20
CA ASN A 146 37.36 14.07 -7.79
C ASN A 146 36.88 12.89 -6.93
N SER A 147 36.71 13.10 -5.62
CA SER A 147 36.19 12.05 -4.71
C SER A 147 34.76 11.60 -5.03
N GLY A 148 34.00 12.41 -5.78
CA GLY A 148 32.60 12.15 -6.12
C GLY A 148 31.62 12.19 -4.93
N ALA A 149 32.13 12.30 -3.70
CA ALA A 149 31.33 12.39 -2.47
C ALA A 149 30.81 13.81 -2.21
N PHE A 150 31.47 14.82 -2.80
CA PHE A 150 31.17 16.23 -2.63
C PHE A 150 31.02 16.93 -3.98
N SER A 151 30.21 17.98 -4.02
CA SER A 151 29.93 18.79 -5.22
C SER A 151 29.84 20.26 -4.84
N ASN A 152 30.02 21.14 -5.83
CA ASN A 152 29.93 22.59 -5.64
C ASN A 152 30.90 23.12 -4.55
N VAL A 153 32.20 22.85 -4.71
CA VAL A 153 33.23 23.30 -3.77
C VAL A 153 33.57 24.77 -4.03
N GLU A 154 33.28 25.63 -3.06
CA GLU A 154 33.47 27.08 -3.13
C GLU A 154 34.35 27.56 -1.97
N LEU A 155 35.28 28.47 -2.27
CA LEU A 155 36.17 29.12 -1.31
C LEU A 155 35.54 30.42 -0.84
N GLN A 156 35.19 30.51 0.45
CA GLN A 156 34.57 31.70 1.04
C GLN A 156 35.61 32.72 1.51
N VAL A 157 36.66 32.26 2.21
CA VAL A 157 37.66 33.14 2.82
C VAL A 157 39.05 32.54 2.60
N SER A 158 40.02 33.40 2.26
CA SER A 158 41.45 33.08 2.22
C SER A 158 42.22 34.26 2.81
N GLU A 159 42.77 34.09 4.00
CA GLU A 159 43.51 35.14 4.73
C GLU A 159 44.90 34.64 5.10
N GLN A 160 45.89 35.54 5.06
CA GLN A 160 47.24 35.22 5.50
C GLN A 160 47.31 35.23 7.04
N ALA A 161 47.79 34.15 7.63
CA ALA A 161 47.91 33.98 9.07
C ALA A 161 49.32 33.50 9.43
N GLU A 162 49.92 34.06 10.47
CA GLU A 162 51.21 33.63 11.00
C GLU A 162 51.00 32.79 12.26
N PHE A 163 51.57 31.58 12.27
CA PHE A 163 51.55 30.71 13.44
C PHE A 163 52.96 30.18 13.71
N GLY A 164 53.48 30.42 14.91
CA GLY A 164 54.79 29.90 15.35
C GLY A 164 55.98 30.35 14.50
N GLY A 165 55.90 31.51 13.82
CA GLY A 165 56.96 32.04 12.96
C GLY A 165 56.92 31.53 11.51
N VAL A 166 55.91 30.74 11.12
CA VAL A 166 55.69 30.31 9.74
C VAL A 166 54.44 30.96 9.16
N LYS A 167 54.57 31.55 7.98
CA LYS A 167 53.47 32.13 7.21
C LYS A 167 52.60 31.01 6.62
N GLY A 168 51.33 31.00 6.98
CA GLY A 168 50.31 30.12 6.41
C GLY A 168 49.14 30.92 5.87
N LYS A 169 48.17 30.21 5.28
CA LYS A 169 46.91 30.76 4.82
C LYS A 169 45.77 30.04 5.53
N LYS A 170 44.92 30.80 6.21
CA LYS A 170 43.65 30.30 6.74
C LYS A 170 42.63 30.31 5.61
N PHE A 171 41.86 29.23 5.48
CA PHE A 171 40.82 29.12 4.47
C PHE A 171 39.50 28.62 5.06
N ASP A 172 38.41 29.05 4.44
CA ASP A 172 37.06 28.55 4.68
C ASP A 172 36.46 28.06 3.36
N LEU A 173 36.09 26.78 3.31
CA LEU A 173 35.47 26.12 2.16
C LEU A 173 34.04 25.73 2.49
N SER A 174 33.14 25.91 1.53
CA SER A 174 31.78 25.35 1.58
C SER A 174 31.56 24.41 0.40
N PHE A 175 30.93 23.26 0.66
CA PHE A 175 30.61 22.28 -0.36
C PHE A 175 29.34 21.51 -0.01
N VAL A 176 28.70 20.91 -1.01
CA VAL A 176 27.45 20.16 -0.87
C VAL A 176 27.75 18.67 -0.94
N ILE A 177 27.14 17.87 -0.07
CA ILE A 177 27.22 16.40 -0.14
C ILE A 177 26.55 15.95 -1.43
N ALA A 178 27.31 15.27 -2.29
CA ALA A 178 26.79 14.75 -3.54
C ALA A 178 25.86 13.57 -3.23
N THR A 179 24.56 13.81 -3.16
CA THR A 179 23.59 12.72 -3.30
C THR A 179 23.71 12.23 -4.73
N LYS A 180 24.22 11.01 -4.94
CA LYS A 180 24.25 10.35 -6.26
C LYS A 180 22.98 10.73 -7.02
N LYS A 181 23.15 11.50 -8.09
CA LYS A 181 22.07 11.92 -8.99
C LYS A 181 21.23 10.67 -9.30
N PRO A 182 19.89 10.68 -9.16
CA PRO A 182 19.12 9.62 -9.77
C PRO A 182 19.46 9.63 -11.26
N ASP A 183 19.79 8.47 -11.81
CA ASP A 183 20.08 8.29 -13.22
C ASP A 183 18.83 8.64 -14.04
N THR A 184 18.64 9.92 -14.36
CA THR A 184 17.71 10.34 -15.41
C THR A 184 18.47 10.37 -16.73
N ASN A 185 18.91 9.20 -17.19
CA ASN A 185 19.22 9.00 -18.61
C ASN A 185 17.93 8.59 -19.33
N GLY A 186 17.00 9.54 -19.43
CA GLY A 186 15.86 9.49 -20.32
C GLY A 186 16.19 10.28 -21.57
N LYS A 187 16.84 9.64 -22.55
CA LYS A 187 16.96 10.14 -23.91
C LYS A 187 15.57 10.13 -24.57
N PRO A 188 15.17 11.25 -25.19
CA PRO A 188 14.59 11.19 -26.53
C PRO A 188 15.36 12.21 -27.40
N GLU A 189 16.36 11.79 -28.17
CA GLU A 189 16.18 11.39 -29.58
C GLU A 189 14.82 11.77 -30.19
N GLY A 190 14.84 12.80 -31.04
CA GLY A 190 13.84 13.00 -32.09
C GLY A 190 12.85 14.13 -31.88
N ALA A 191 13.24 15.37 -32.17
CA ALA A 191 12.31 16.36 -32.72
C ALA A 191 13.09 17.33 -33.64
N GLY A 192 12.83 17.20 -34.93
CA GLY A 192 13.50 17.93 -36.00
C GLY A 192 13.26 19.43 -35.94
N LYS A 193 14.31 20.14 -36.32
CA LYS A 193 14.38 21.58 -36.57
C LYS A 193 13.69 21.88 -37.92
N PRO A 194 12.68 22.74 -38.02
CA PRO A 194 12.33 23.37 -39.29
C PRO A 194 13.13 24.67 -39.39
N GLU A 195 14.31 24.60 -40.01
CA GLU A 195 15.01 25.79 -40.48
C GLU A 195 14.33 26.26 -41.78
N GLY A 196 13.35 27.14 -41.63
CA GLY A 196 12.84 27.96 -42.73
C GLY A 196 13.82 29.10 -43.00
N ASN A 197 14.60 28.97 -44.06
CA ASN A 197 15.24 30.12 -44.71
C ASN A 197 15.37 29.85 -46.21
N ALA A 198 14.41 30.38 -46.98
CA ALA A 198 14.56 30.65 -48.40
C ALA A 198 14.15 32.10 -48.65
N GLY A 199 15.09 33.04 -48.46
CA GLY A 199 15.16 34.21 -49.35
C GLY A 199 15.72 33.73 -50.69
N LYS A 200 15.26 34.19 -51.86
CA LYS A 200 14.92 35.55 -52.28
C LYS A 200 14.14 35.49 -53.61
N PRO A 201 13.45 36.57 -54.01
CA PRO A 201 13.17 36.87 -55.42
C PRO A 201 14.43 37.33 -56.18
#